data_AF-A0A7S1J6U7-F1
#
_entry.id   AF-A0A7S1J6U7-F1
#
_cell.length_a   1.000
_cell.length_b   1.000
_cell.length_c   1.000
_cell.angle_alpha   90.00
_cell.angle_beta   90.00
_cell.angle_gamma   90.00
#
_symmetry.space_group_name_H-M   'P 1'
#
loop_
_entity.id
_entity.type
_entity.pdbx_description
1 polymer ?
#
loop_
_entity_poly.entity_id
_entity_poly.type
_entity_poly.pdbx_seq_one_letter_code
_entity_poly.pdbx_strand_id
1 'polypeptide(L)'
;MPTDEPPTTIPTPQTKLRTKYFIIKSYSAENVTTSLRRGIWATQKQNEQMLNDAFLDTPRVVLVFSINGSRHFQGYARMTSLIQPKRPQDYVNRDFQGDISKWGNTFTLNWERVGSVPFWETDHMRNPLAENMPITRSRDGQELPERIGEEMCRLIDHHGIPIRPDLMFPVTEEERECIAGGRPPKGVGG
;
A
#
# COMPACT_ATOMS: atom_id res chain seq x y z
N MET A 1 -57.41 1.39 3.58
CA MET A 1 -56.31 1.22 2.63
C MET A 1 -55.08 0.81 3.44
N PRO A 2 -54.45 -0.34 3.19
CA PRO A 2 -53.19 -0.67 3.83
C PRO A 2 -52.08 0.18 3.20
N THR A 3 -51.33 0.90 4.03
CA THR A 3 -50.13 1.64 3.65
C THR A 3 -48.97 0.66 3.51
N ASP A 4 -48.49 0.46 2.28
CA ASP A 4 -47.20 -0.17 2.00
C ASP A 4 -46.09 0.82 2.40
N GLU A 5 -45.49 0.66 3.58
CA GLU A 5 -44.18 1.25 3.85
C GLU A 5 -43.10 0.36 3.23
N PRO A 6 -42.10 0.93 2.53
CA PRO A 6 -41.01 0.15 1.99
C PRO A 6 -40.13 -0.39 3.13
N PRO A 7 -39.51 -1.58 2.98
CA PRO A 7 -38.69 -2.15 4.02
C PRO A 7 -37.48 -1.25 4.28
N THR A 8 -37.32 -0.84 5.55
CA THR A 8 -36.13 -0.13 6.03
C THR A 8 -34.94 -1.05 5.88
N THR A 9 -34.06 -0.77 4.92
CA THR A 9 -32.79 -1.47 4.75
C THR A 9 -31.91 -1.18 5.96
N ILE A 10 -31.88 -2.09 6.94
CA ILE A 10 -30.94 -2.05 8.04
C ILE A 10 -29.54 -2.23 7.42
N PRO A 11 -28.60 -1.27 7.57
CA PRO A 11 -27.23 -1.48 7.11
C PRO A 11 -26.63 -2.64 7.90
N THR A 12 -26.32 -3.73 7.20
CA THR A 12 -25.64 -4.90 7.76
C THR A 12 -24.35 -4.43 8.45
N PRO A 13 -24.03 -4.88 9.69
CA PRO A 13 -22.75 -4.59 10.30
C PRO A 13 -21.65 -5.09 9.36
N GLN A 14 -20.87 -4.18 8.78
CA GLN A 14 -19.69 -4.56 8.01
C GLN A 14 -18.70 -5.20 8.98
N THR A 15 -18.65 -6.52 9.01
CA THR A 15 -17.63 -7.26 9.76
C THR A 15 -16.28 -6.85 9.19
N LYS A 16 -15.51 -6.10 9.98
CA LYS A 16 -14.18 -5.66 9.62
C LYS A 16 -13.32 -6.90 9.32
N LEU A 17 -12.81 -6.98 8.09
CA LEU A 17 -11.96 -8.10 7.69
C LEU A 17 -10.66 -8.04 8.47
N ARG A 18 -10.24 -9.18 9.04
CA ARG A 18 -8.92 -9.34 9.65
C ARG A 18 -7.88 -8.92 8.62
N THR A 19 -6.98 -7.99 9.00
CA THR A 19 -5.98 -7.44 8.08
C THR A 19 -4.58 -7.55 8.67
N LYS A 20 -3.62 -8.03 7.88
CA LYS A 20 -2.19 -7.99 8.21
C LYS A 20 -1.53 -6.82 7.50
N TYR A 21 -0.60 -6.16 8.20
CA TYR A 21 0.05 -4.94 7.74
C TYR A 21 1.56 -5.11 7.76
N PHE A 22 2.24 -4.69 6.69
CA PHE A 22 3.69 -4.77 6.57
C PHE A 22 4.28 -3.44 6.10
N ILE A 23 5.42 -3.05 6.66
CA ILE A 23 6.21 -1.93 6.15
C ILE A 23 7.05 -2.40 4.96
N ILE A 24 6.96 -1.69 3.84
CA ILE A 24 7.79 -1.90 2.65
C ILE A 24 8.71 -0.70 2.47
N LYS A 25 10.01 -0.97 2.41
CA LYS A 25 11.03 0.05 2.20
C LYS A 25 11.48 0.06 0.74
N SER A 26 11.36 1.21 0.09
CA SER A 26 11.88 1.41 -1.26
C SER A 26 13.20 2.19 -1.25
N TYR A 27 14.15 1.81 -2.09
CA TYR A 27 15.37 2.61 -2.31
C TYR A 27 15.15 3.78 -3.28
N SER A 28 14.03 3.81 -4.00
CA SER A 28 13.77 4.83 -5.03
C SER A 28 12.30 5.22 -5.10
N ALA A 29 12.05 6.51 -5.30
CA ALA A 29 10.74 7.07 -5.66
C ALA A 29 10.22 6.52 -7.00
N GLU A 30 11.13 6.21 -7.93
CA GLU A 30 10.80 5.66 -9.24
C GLU A 30 10.17 4.26 -9.13
N ASN A 31 10.63 3.44 -8.17
CA ASN A 31 10.03 2.13 -7.93
C ASN A 31 8.59 2.26 -7.44
N VAL A 32 8.33 3.19 -6.52
CA VAL A 32 6.98 3.47 -6.01
C VAL A 32 6.09 4.00 -7.11
N THR A 33 6.58 4.94 -7.92
CA THR A 33 5.86 5.50 -9.08
C THR A 33 5.54 4.41 -10.11
N THR A 34 6.49 3.51 -10.37
CA THR A 34 6.29 2.38 -11.28
C THR A 34 5.27 1.39 -10.74
N SER A 35 5.32 1.11 -9.43
CA SER A 35 4.35 0.26 -8.75
C SER A 35 2.94 0.83 -8.83
N LEU A 36 2.80 2.14 -8.59
CA LEU A 36 1.53 2.84 -8.71
C LEU A 36 0.96 2.72 -10.11
N ARG A 37 1.76 2.99 -11.15
CA ARG A 37 1.33 2.91 -12.55
C ARG A 37 0.99 1.50 -13.01
N ARG A 38 1.68 0.49 -12.50
CA ARG A 38 1.62 -0.88 -13.03
C ARG A 38 0.86 -1.87 -12.15
N GLY A 39 0.56 -1.51 -10.90
CA GLY A 39 -0.06 -2.42 -9.94
C GLY A 39 0.82 -3.63 -9.59
N ILE A 40 2.15 -3.50 -9.67
CA ILE A 40 3.09 -4.58 -9.37
C ILE A 40 4.14 -4.15 -8.37
N TRP A 41 4.66 -5.11 -7.62
CA TRP A 41 5.84 -4.93 -6.77
C TRP A 41 6.73 -6.17 -6.80
N ALA A 42 8.03 -5.96 -6.54
CA ALA A 42 8.96 -7.03 -6.21
C ALA A 42 9.60 -6.67 -4.86
N THR A 43 9.58 -7.61 -3.93
CA THR A 43 10.16 -7.44 -2.60
C THR A 43 11.52 -8.15 -2.51
N GLN A 44 12.20 -8.02 -1.38
CA GLN A 44 13.40 -8.80 -1.09
C GLN A 44 13.04 -10.27 -0.85
N LYS A 45 13.90 -11.19 -1.31
CA LYS A 45 13.68 -12.65 -1.23
C LYS A 45 13.29 -13.14 0.17
N GLN A 46 13.86 -12.53 1.20
CA GLN A 46 13.58 -12.88 2.61
C GLN A 46 12.14 -12.58 3.04
N ASN A 47 11.46 -11.64 2.39
CA ASN A 47 10.07 -11.27 2.71
C ASN A 47 9.05 -12.13 1.95
N GLU A 48 9.45 -12.78 0.85
CA GLU A 48 8.50 -13.42 -0.07
C GLU A 48 7.65 -14.48 0.61
N GLN A 49 8.26 -15.37 1.39
CA GLN A 49 7.54 -16.45 2.08
C GLN A 49 6.56 -15.89 3.11
N MET A 50 7.00 -14.96 3.95
CA MET A 50 6.17 -14.31 4.97
C MET A 50 4.95 -13.61 4.36
N LEU A 51 5.13 -12.88 3.26
CA LEU A 51 4.02 -12.19 2.60
C LEU A 51 3.05 -13.17 1.95
N ASN A 52 3.55 -14.26 1.37
CA ASN A 52 2.70 -15.33 0.84
C ASN A 52 1.91 -16.03 1.95
N ASP A 53 2.55 -16.37 3.07
CA ASP A 53 1.88 -16.98 4.23
C ASP A 53 0.79 -16.04 4.77
N ALA A 54 1.08 -14.74 4.87
CA ALA A 54 0.09 -13.73 5.26
C ALA A 54 -1.09 -13.65 4.29
N PHE A 55 -0.82 -13.70 2.98
CA PHE A 55 -1.85 -13.64 1.94
C PHE A 55 -2.77 -14.86 1.93
N LEU A 56 -2.24 -16.04 2.30
CA LEU A 56 -3.02 -17.28 2.42
C LEU A 56 -3.80 -17.35 3.73
N ASP A 57 -3.25 -16.82 4.83
CA ASP A 57 -3.82 -16.90 6.17
C ASP A 57 -4.88 -15.81 6.45
N THR A 58 -4.86 -14.72 5.70
CA THR A 58 -5.66 -13.52 6.00
C THR A 58 -6.36 -12.99 4.76
N PRO A 59 -7.65 -12.61 4.83
CA PRO A 59 -8.40 -12.12 3.66
C PRO A 59 -7.83 -10.82 3.08
N ARG A 60 -7.00 -10.10 3.85
CA ARG A 60 -6.45 -8.81 3.46
C ARG A 60 -5.04 -8.63 3.97
N VAL A 61 -4.12 -8.35 3.05
CA VAL A 61 -2.73 -7.97 3.35
C VAL A 61 -2.45 -6.59 2.78
N VAL A 62 -2.07 -5.65 3.65
CA VAL A 62 -1.78 -4.26 3.32
C VAL A 62 -0.29 -3.99 3.49
N LEU A 63 0.28 -3.32 2.50
CA LEU A 63 1.68 -2.93 2.42
C LEU A 63 1.76 -1.41 2.55
N VAL A 64 2.42 -0.92 3.60
CA VAL A 64 2.64 0.51 3.86
C VAL A 64 4.02 0.89 3.34
N PHE A 65 4.07 1.77 2.35
CA PHE A 65 5.31 2.11 1.65
C PHE A 65 6.03 3.29 2.29
N SER A 66 7.35 3.18 2.39
CA SER A 66 8.23 4.28 2.78
C SER A 66 9.56 4.22 2.03
N ILE A 67 9.91 5.32 1.37
CA ILE A 67 11.17 5.51 0.64
C ILE A 67 12.29 5.79 1.64
N ASN A 68 13.42 5.13 1.47
CA ASN A 68 14.60 5.34 2.29
C ASN A 68 15.10 6.78 2.15
N GLY A 69 15.35 7.44 3.28
CA GLY A 69 15.78 8.83 3.32
C GLY A 69 14.68 9.88 3.13
N SER A 70 13.45 9.50 2.75
CA SER A 70 12.36 10.48 2.55
C SER A 70 11.86 11.09 3.86
N ARG A 71 12.00 10.38 4.97
CA ARG A 71 11.39 10.72 6.28
C ARG A 71 9.85 10.80 6.25
N HIS A 72 9.23 10.11 5.28
CA HIS A 72 7.78 10.07 5.10
C HIS A 72 7.31 8.64 4.77
N PHE A 73 6.02 8.38 4.98
CA PHE A 73 5.30 7.24 4.41
C PHE A 73 4.53 7.71 3.18
N GLN A 74 4.66 6.98 2.06
CA GLN A 74 4.21 7.42 0.72
C GLN A 74 2.81 6.92 0.33
N GLY A 75 2.22 6.06 1.14
CA GLY A 75 0.94 5.45 0.82
C GLY A 75 0.88 3.99 1.22
N TYR A 76 -0.21 3.34 0.84
CA TYR A 76 -0.38 1.91 1.05
C TYR A 76 -1.13 1.24 -0.10
N ALA A 77 -0.86 -0.04 -0.25
CA ALA A 77 -1.48 -0.88 -1.26
C ALA A 77 -1.88 -2.24 -0.66
N ARG A 78 -2.86 -2.89 -1.26
CA ARG A 78 -3.29 -4.24 -0.90
C ARG A 78 -2.72 -5.25 -1.88
N MET A 79 -2.17 -6.35 -1.37
CA MET A 79 -1.78 -7.49 -2.21
C MET A 79 -3.01 -8.09 -2.91
N THR A 80 -2.87 -8.44 -4.19
CA THR A 80 -3.93 -9.08 -4.98
C THR A 80 -3.51 -10.43 -5.57
N SER A 81 -2.22 -10.79 -5.48
CA SER A 81 -1.72 -12.11 -5.84
C SER A 81 -0.65 -12.61 -4.86
N LEU A 82 -0.40 -13.92 -4.91
CA LEU A 82 0.84 -14.49 -4.39
C LEU A 82 2.05 -13.98 -5.16
N ILE A 83 3.20 -14.02 -4.51
CA ILE A 83 4.51 -13.85 -5.09
C ILE A 83 4.88 -15.17 -5.77
N GLN A 84 4.99 -15.16 -7.10
CA GLN A 84 5.33 -16.32 -7.89
C GLN A 84 6.72 -16.18 -8.52
N PRO A 85 7.50 -17.28 -8.64
CA PRO A 85 8.68 -17.30 -9.46
C PRO A 85 8.37 -16.84 -10.88
N LYS A 86 9.22 -15.98 -11.45
CA LYS A 86 9.10 -15.64 -12.87
C LYS A 86 9.17 -16.89 -13.71
N ARG A 87 8.16 -17.08 -14.55
CA ARG A 87 8.18 -18.13 -15.57
C ARG A 87 8.98 -17.64 -16.76
N PRO A 88 9.62 -18.54 -17.54
CA PRO A 88 10.29 -18.18 -18.78
C PRO A 88 9.41 -17.36 -19.75
N GLN A 89 8.09 -17.54 -19.68
CA GLN A 89 7.09 -16.83 -20.47
C GLN A 89 6.88 -15.36 -20.05
N ASP A 90 7.22 -14.99 -18.81
CA ASP A 90 7.08 -13.61 -18.34
C ASP A 90 8.14 -12.68 -18.96
N TYR A 91 9.24 -13.25 -19.48
CA TYR A 91 10.31 -12.52 -20.18
C TYR A 91 9.95 -12.16 -21.63
N VAL A 92 8.95 -12.82 -22.25
CA VAL A 92 8.59 -12.58 -23.67
C VAL A 92 7.48 -11.54 -23.85
N ASN A 93 6.80 -11.13 -22.78
CA ASN A 93 5.76 -10.11 -22.80
C ASN A 93 6.39 -8.70 -22.89
N ARG A 94 6.81 -8.31 -24.11
CA ARG A 94 7.44 -7.02 -24.43
C ARG A 94 6.53 -5.80 -24.26
N ASP A 95 5.22 -6.01 -24.11
CA ASP A 95 4.23 -4.94 -23.91
C ASP A 95 4.39 -4.23 -22.55
N PHE A 96 5.16 -4.82 -21.63
CA PHE A 96 5.47 -4.26 -20.32
C PHE A 96 6.79 -3.50 -20.33
N GLN A 97 6.95 -2.58 -21.28
CA GLN A 97 8.16 -1.83 -21.64
C GLN A 97 8.95 -1.29 -20.43
N GLY A 98 9.93 -2.05 -19.97
CA GLY A 98 10.80 -1.78 -18.84
C GLY A 98 11.62 -3.04 -18.54
N ASP A 99 12.86 -2.87 -18.10
CA ASP A 99 13.76 -3.98 -17.79
C ASP A 99 13.34 -4.69 -16.48
N ILE A 100 12.21 -5.42 -16.56
CA ILE A 100 11.65 -6.19 -15.45
C ILE A 100 12.63 -7.29 -15.04
N SER A 101 13.62 -7.65 -15.88
CA SER A 101 14.65 -8.65 -15.55
C SER A 101 15.44 -8.31 -14.28
N LYS A 102 15.53 -7.02 -13.91
CA LYS A 102 16.19 -6.54 -12.68
C LYS A 102 15.38 -6.72 -11.41
N TRP A 103 14.07 -6.93 -11.53
CA TRP A 103 13.17 -7.08 -10.38
C TRP A 103 13.18 -8.56 -9.96
N GLY A 104 13.04 -8.85 -8.67
CA GLY A 104 12.91 -10.23 -8.18
C GLY A 104 11.60 -10.89 -8.65
N ASN A 105 11.10 -11.86 -7.89
CA ASN A 105 9.75 -12.35 -8.11
C ASN A 105 8.74 -11.22 -7.90
N THR A 106 7.76 -11.11 -8.79
CA THR A 106 6.76 -10.03 -8.77
C THR A 106 5.42 -10.56 -8.29
N PHE A 107 4.63 -9.67 -7.70
CA PHE A 107 3.23 -9.90 -7.35
C PHE A 107 2.42 -8.66 -7.70
N THR A 108 1.11 -8.84 -7.87
CA THR A 108 0.19 -7.75 -8.13
C THR A 108 -0.35 -7.17 -6.81
N LEU A 109 -0.59 -5.87 -6.84
CA LEU A 109 -1.20 -5.12 -5.75
C LEU A 109 -2.13 -4.04 -6.31
N ASN A 110 -3.06 -3.59 -5.49
CA ASN A 110 -3.89 -2.42 -5.77
C ASN A 110 -3.53 -1.32 -4.78
N TRP A 111 -3.03 -0.19 -5.28
CA TRP A 111 -2.85 1.01 -4.47
C TRP A 111 -4.20 1.54 -4.04
N GLU A 112 -4.36 1.83 -2.76
CA GLU A 112 -5.61 2.37 -2.21
C GLU A 112 -5.46 3.85 -1.86
N ARG A 113 -4.26 4.26 -1.41
CA ARG A 113 -3.90 5.66 -1.17
C ARG A 113 -2.44 5.94 -1.52
N VAL A 114 -2.21 7.11 -2.08
CA VAL A 114 -0.90 7.76 -2.17
C VAL A 114 -0.99 9.04 -1.36
N GLY A 115 0.02 9.29 -0.53
CA GLY A 115 0.07 10.46 0.33
C GLY A 115 1.47 10.68 0.85
N SER A 116 1.65 11.70 1.68
CA SER A 116 2.94 11.99 2.31
C SER A 116 2.72 12.23 3.79
N VAL A 117 2.83 11.16 4.59
CA VAL A 117 2.75 11.28 6.06
C VAL A 117 4.16 11.46 6.61
N PRO A 118 4.50 12.62 7.17
CA PRO A 118 5.81 12.84 7.73
C PRO A 118 6.02 12.03 9.01
N PHE A 119 7.26 11.59 9.25
CA PHE A 119 7.59 10.74 10.40
C PHE A 119 7.21 11.34 11.75
N TRP A 120 7.29 12.66 11.90
CA TRP A 120 6.96 13.33 13.17
C TRP A 120 5.49 13.16 13.59
N GLU A 121 4.56 12.97 12.64
CA GLU A 121 3.16 12.66 12.96
C GLU A 121 2.98 11.25 13.52
N THR A 122 3.95 10.38 13.29
CA THR A 122 3.96 8.99 13.77
C THR A 122 4.92 8.75 14.94
N ASP A 123 5.54 9.80 15.48
CA ASP A 123 6.55 9.69 16.54
C ASP A 123 6.03 9.10 17.84
N HIS A 124 4.71 9.05 18.04
CA HIS A 124 4.07 8.42 19.19
C HIS A 124 3.82 6.91 18.98
N MET A 125 3.87 6.42 17.74
CA MET A 125 3.57 5.03 17.41
C MET A 125 4.79 4.13 17.62
N ARG A 126 4.58 3.00 18.31
CA ARG A 126 5.61 2.01 18.62
C ARG A 126 5.14 0.62 18.18
N ASN A 127 6.05 -0.18 17.65
CA ASN A 127 5.75 -1.52 17.16
C ASN A 127 6.17 -2.59 18.19
N PRO A 128 5.24 -3.18 18.96
CA PRO A 128 5.56 -4.26 19.90
C PRO A 128 6.09 -5.53 19.22
N LEU A 129 5.85 -5.73 17.92
CA LEU A 129 6.41 -6.85 17.14
C LEU A 129 7.88 -6.61 16.73
N ALA A 130 8.44 -5.45 17.09
CA ALA A 130 9.81 -5.05 16.77
C ALA A 130 10.45 -4.32 17.96
N GLU A 131 10.56 -5.00 19.11
CA GLU A 131 11.20 -4.48 20.34
C GLU A 131 10.58 -3.16 20.83
N ASN A 132 9.29 -2.93 20.54
CA ASN A 132 8.59 -1.68 20.82
C ASN A 132 9.27 -0.43 20.22
N MET A 133 9.97 -0.60 19.10
CA MET A 133 10.70 0.49 18.44
C MET A 133 9.74 1.45 17.73
N PRO A 134 10.13 2.74 17.53
CA PRO A 134 9.38 3.65 16.67
C PRO A 134 9.11 3.04 15.30
N ILE A 135 7.88 3.18 14.79
CA ILE A 135 7.51 2.57 13.50
C ILE A 135 8.36 3.10 12.34
N THR A 136 8.90 4.31 12.47
CA THR A 136 9.81 4.97 11.53
C THR A 136 11.16 4.24 11.39
N ARG A 137 11.52 3.40 12.37
CA ARG A 137 12.71 2.53 12.37
C ARG A 137 12.45 1.12 11.85
N SER A 138 11.24 0.84 11.35
CA SER A 138 10.88 -0.46 10.81
C SER A 138 11.73 -0.81 9.60
N ARG A 139 12.16 -2.08 9.53
CA ARG A 139 12.89 -2.64 8.38
C ARG A 139 11.92 -2.99 7.24
N ASP A 140 12.47 -3.25 6.06
CA ASP A 140 11.71 -3.81 4.95
C ASP A 140 11.10 -5.16 5.37
N GLY A 141 9.80 -5.34 5.12
CA GLY A 141 9.04 -6.53 5.51
C GLY A 141 8.56 -6.55 6.96
N GLN A 142 8.79 -5.51 7.77
CA GLN A 142 8.37 -5.53 9.17
C GLN A 142 6.85 -5.58 9.30
N GLU A 143 6.32 -6.61 9.97
CA GLU A 143 4.90 -6.71 10.33
C GLU A 143 4.54 -5.68 11.40
N LEU A 144 3.33 -5.11 11.29
CA LEU A 144 2.71 -4.22 12.26
C LEU A 144 1.49 -4.88 12.91
N PRO A 145 1.22 -4.64 14.20
CA PRO A 145 -0.06 -4.96 14.80
C PRO A 145 -1.20 -4.29 14.06
N GLU A 146 -2.35 -4.97 13.95
CA GLU A 146 -3.54 -4.49 13.24
C GLU A 146 -3.93 -3.06 13.66
N ARG A 147 -4.00 -2.77 14.97
CA ARG A 147 -4.29 -1.42 15.49
C ARG A 147 -3.33 -0.34 14.96
N ILE A 148 -2.03 -0.65 14.85
CA ILE A 148 -1.02 0.30 14.37
C ILE A 148 -1.12 0.45 12.85
N GLY A 149 -1.32 -0.65 12.13
CA GLY A 149 -1.52 -0.62 10.68
C GLY A 149 -2.76 0.16 10.26
N GLU A 150 -3.86 0.03 11.00
CA GLU A 150 -5.08 0.80 10.80
C GLU A 150 -4.89 2.29 11.06
N GLU A 151 -4.20 2.65 12.14
CA GLU A 151 -3.86 4.05 12.45
C GLU A 151 -3.02 4.67 11.32
N MET A 152 -2.04 3.92 10.81
CA MET A 152 -1.22 4.33 9.68
C MET A 152 -2.05 4.58 8.43
N CYS A 153 -2.95 3.66 8.08
CA CYS A 153 -3.83 3.84 6.93
C CYS A 153 -4.71 5.08 7.10
N ARG A 154 -5.26 5.31 8.31
CA ARG A 154 -6.09 6.48 8.60
C ARG A 154 -5.32 7.80 8.47
N LEU A 155 -4.07 7.86 8.95
CA LEU A 155 -3.22 9.03 8.75
C LEU A 155 -2.94 9.24 7.26
N ILE A 156 -2.63 8.18 6.53
CA ILE A 156 -2.40 8.26 5.08
C ILE A 156 -3.68 8.69 4.35
N ASP A 157 -4.85 8.22 4.75
CA ASP A 157 -6.15 8.66 4.20
C ASP A 157 -6.36 10.17 4.41
N HIS A 158 -5.90 10.72 5.55
CA HIS A 158 -6.01 12.14 5.86
C HIS A 158 -5.06 13.02 5.05
N HIS A 159 -3.84 12.54 4.76
CA HIS A 159 -2.81 13.28 4.02
C HIS A 159 -2.78 12.96 2.52
N GLY A 160 -3.47 11.91 2.12
CA GLY A 160 -3.37 11.32 0.79
C GLY A 160 -4.56 11.63 -0.09
N ILE A 161 -4.35 11.45 -1.39
CA ILE A 161 -5.39 11.53 -2.41
C ILE A 161 -5.94 10.12 -2.67
N PRO A 162 -7.27 9.96 -2.88
CA PRO A 162 -7.83 8.70 -3.33
C PRO A 162 -7.25 8.34 -4.69
N ILE A 163 -6.87 7.08 -4.87
CA ILE A 163 -6.40 6.62 -6.18
C ILE A 163 -7.59 6.56 -7.14
N ARG A 164 -7.46 7.18 -8.31
CA ARG A 164 -8.51 7.14 -9.30
C ARG A 164 -8.68 5.70 -9.83
N PRO A 165 -9.92 5.24 -10.11
CA PRO A 165 -10.17 3.88 -10.59
C PRO A 165 -9.48 3.52 -11.92
N ASP A 166 -9.05 4.52 -12.70
CA ASP A 166 -8.49 4.43 -14.05
C ASP A 166 -6.94 4.39 -14.07
N LEU A 167 -6.32 3.70 -13.10
CA LEU A 167 -4.89 3.47 -12.85
C LEU A 167 -3.99 3.04 -14.04
N MET A 168 -4.53 2.96 -15.27
CA MET A 168 -3.77 2.76 -16.51
C MET A 168 -3.30 4.07 -17.17
N PHE A 169 -3.73 5.24 -16.68
CA PHE A 169 -3.28 6.56 -17.16
C PHE A 169 -2.02 7.06 -16.40
N PRO A 170 -1.23 8.01 -16.95
CA PRO A 170 0.02 8.42 -16.32
C PRO A 170 -0.19 8.96 -14.90
N VAL A 171 0.68 8.54 -13.97
CA VAL A 171 0.77 9.10 -12.61
C VAL A 171 0.78 10.63 -12.68
N THR A 172 -0.18 11.24 -12.00
CA THR A 172 -0.43 12.69 -11.97
C THR A 172 0.70 13.43 -11.27
N GLU A 173 0.80 14.75 -11.48
CA GLU A 173 1.80 15.57 -10.78
C GLU A 173 1.55 15.60 -9.26
N GLU A 174 0.29 15.62 -8.81
CA GLU A 174 -0.04 15.58 -7.37
C GLU A 174 0.42 14.28 -6.71
N GLU A 175 0.26 13.14 -7.38
CA GLU A 175 0.79 11.85 -6.91
C GLU A 175 2.32 11.84 -6.87
N ARG A 176 2.98 12.45 -7.86
CA ARG A 176 4.45 12.57 -7.89
C ARG A 176 4.96 13.46 -6.76
N GLU A 177 4.28 14.57 -6.46
CA GLU A 177 4.61 15.44 -5.34
C GLU A 177 4.49 14.70 -4.01
N CYS A 178 3.41 13.93 -3.80
CA CYS A 178 3.25 13.10 -2.61
C CYS A 178 4.41 12.08 -2.48
N ILE A 179 4.76 11.40 -3.58
CA ILE A 179 5.87 10.43 -3.61
C ILE A 179 7.22 11.11 -3.30
N ALA A 180 7.42 12.34 -3.78
CA ALA A 180 8.62 13.14 -3.50
C ALA A 180 8.70 13.67 -2.06
N GLY A 181 7.66 13.46 -1.24
CA GLY A 181 7.58 13.97 0.12
C GLY A 181 6.94 15.36 0.23
N GLY A 182 6.41 15.90 -0.86
CA GLY A 182 5.60 17.10 -0.87
C GLY A 182 4.22 16.87 -0.25
N ARG A 183 3.57 17.96 0.20
CA ARG A 183 2.14 17.92 0.52
C ARG A 183 1.37 18.03 -0.79
N PRO A 184 0.32 17.22 -1.01
CA PRO A 184 -0.57 17.48 -2.14
C PRO A 184 -1.10 18.92 -2.04
N PRO A 185 -1.27 19.63 -3.16
CA PRO A 185 -1.95 20.92 -3.15
C PRO A 185 -3.34 20.69 -2.53
N LYS A 186 -3.77 21.62 -1.66
CA LYS A 186 -5.12 21.55 -1.11
C LYS A 186 -6.11 21.67 -2.28
N GLY A 187 -6.61 20.53 -2.76
CA GLY A 187 -7.75 20.50 -3.66
C GLY A 187 -8.93 21.18 -2.97
N VAL A 188 -9.42 22.24 -3.59
CA VAL A 188 -10.63 22.96 -3.19
C VAL A 188 -11.74 21.94 -3.01
N GLY A 189 -12.31 21.88 -1.80
CA GLY A 189 -13.48 21.05 -1.54
C GLY A 189 -14.60 21.38 -2.53
N GLY A 190 -15.18 20.32 -3.10
CA GLY A 190 -16.44 20.31 -3.84
C GLY A 190 -17.23 19.09 -3.43
#